data_AF-A0A7S4L7U2-F1
#
_entry.id   AF-A0A7S4L7U2-F1
#
_cell.length_a   1.000
_cell.length_b   1.000
_cell.length_c   1.000
_cell.angle_alpha   90.00
_cell.angle_beta   90.00
_cell.angle_gamma   90.00
#
_symmetry.space_group_name_H-M   'P 1'
#
loop_
_entity.id
_entity.type
_entity.pdbx_description
1 polymer ?
#
loop_
_entity_poly.entity_id
_entity_poly.type
_entity_poly.pdbx_seq_one_letter_code
_entity_poly.pdbx_strand_id
1 'polypeptide(L)'
;SRAMSLNEARKDDSNRESRLRKTFPEEKRIADIVKSDAVAACKKEINEFAQCEKANGLFVIFNCRLQNNAMNECMKRHMTQEHHDNVRLKRAQERAETSNQ
;
A
#
# COMPACT_ATOMS: atom_id res chain seq x y z
N SER A 1 -24.19 -34.58 -6.63
CA SER A 1 -23.98 -33.16 -6.30
C SER A 1 -24.84 -32.78 -5.12
N ARG A 2 -24.26 -32.31 -4.01
CA ARG A 2 -25.01 -31.91 -2.81
C ARG A 2 -25.54 -30.49 -3.02
N ALA A 3 -26.85 -30.30 -3.03
CA ALA A 3 -27.44 -28.96 -3.04
C ALA A 3 -27.20 -28.31 -1.67
N MET A 4 -26.62 -27.10 -1.65
CA MET A 4 -26.47 -26.31 -0.42
C MET A 4 -27.81 -25.77 0.03
N SER A 5 -28.05 -25.79 1.35
CA SER A 5 -29.24 -25.17 1.94
C SER A 5 -29.13 -23.64 1.92
N LEU A 6 -30.26 -22.94 1.80
CA LEU A 6 -30.34 -21.47 1.90
C LEU A 6 -29.72 -20.93 3.20
N ASN A 7 -29.77 -21.70 4.29
CA ASN A 7 -29.16 -21.32 5.57
C ASN A 7 -27.63 -21.47 5.56
N GLU A 8 -27.09 -22.43 4.79
CA GLU A 8 -25.65 -22.60 4.60
C GLU A 8 -25.10 -21.48 3.73
N ALA A 9 -25.81 -21.12 2.65
CA ALA A 9 -25.45 -19.99 1.78
C ALA A 9 -25.35 -18.67 2.56
N ARG A 10 -26.37 -18.34 3.38
CA ARG A 10 -26.35 -17.12 4.22
C ARG A 10 -25.19 -17.08 5.22
N LYS A 11 -24.80 -18.22 5.78
CA LYS A 11 -23.66 -18.31 6.70
C LYS A 11 -22.33 -18.10 5.97
N ASP A 12 -22.18 -18.63 4.76
CA ASP A 12 -20.99 -18.41 3.94
C ASP A 12 -20.84 -16.93 3.54
N ASP A 13 -21.93 -16.27 3.12
CA ASP A 13 -21.95 -14.85 2.79
C ASP A 13 -21.53 -13.97 3.98
N SER A 14 -22.10 -14.22 5.16
CA SER A 14 -21.73 -13.50 6.39
C SER A 14 -20.26 -13.70 6.77
N ASN A 15 -19.75 -14.94 6.63
CA ASN A 15 -18.35 -15.24 6.89
C ASN A 15 -17.42 -14.53 5.88
N ARG A 16 -17.77 -14.55 4.60
CA ARG A 16 -17.05 -13.81 3.54
C ARG A 16 -17.00 -12.32 3.84
N GLU A 17 -18.12 -11.71 4.24
CA GLU A 17 -18.18 -10.29 4.60
C GLU A 17 -17.29 -9.98 5.81
N SER A 18 -17.33 -10.83 6.85
CA SER A 18 -16.47 -10.69 8.03
C SER A 18 -14.97 -10.78 7.69
N ARG A 19 -14.59 -11.72 6.81
CA ARG A 19 -13.23 -11.85 6.28
C ARG A 19 -12.82 -10.57 5.55
N LEU A 20 -13.65 -10.11 4.60
CA LEU A 20 -13.40 -8.89 3.84
C LEU A 20 -13.22 -7.66 4.74
N ARG A 21 -14.10 -7.47 5.72
CA ARG A 21 -14.02 -6.36 6.70
C ARG A 21 -12.70 -6.35 7.48
N LYS A 22 -12.06 -7.50 7.70
CA LYS A 22 -10.75 -7.60 8.35
C LYS A 22 -9.59 -7.42 7.37
N THR A 23 -9.71 -7.96 6.16
CA THR A 23 -8.66 -7.87 5.13
C THR A 23 -8.48 -6.46 4.58
N PHE A 24 -9.57 -5.71 4.36
CA PHE A 24 -9.46 -4.35 3.78
C PHE A 24 -8.62 -3.38 4.64
N PRO A 25 -8.83 -3.24 5.96
CA PRO A 25 -7.99 -2.40 6.80
C PRO A 25 -6.52 -2.87 6.84
N GLU A 26 -6.29 -4.17 6.81
CA GLU A 26 -4.94 -4.76 6.83
C GLU A 26 -4.16 -4.40 5.56
N GLU A 27 -4.75 -4.63 4.39
CA GLU A 27 -4.14 -4.29 3.11
C GLU A 27 -3.90 -2.79 2.95
N LYS A 28 -4.81 -1.95 3.46
CA LYS A 28 -4.59 -0.51 3.52
C LYS A 28 -3.36 -0.17 4.38
N ARG A 29 -3.22 -0.76 5.57
CA ARG A 29 -2.06 -0.51 6.44
C ARG A 29 -0.76 -0.97 5.78
N ILE A 30 -0.77 -2.10 5.07
CA ILE A 30 0.39 -2.57 4.31
C ILE A 30 0.77 -1.54 3.24
N ALA A 31 -0.21 -1.04 2.47
CA ALA A 31 0.04 -0.01 1.46
C ALA A 31 0.59 1.28 2.07
N ASP A 32 0.10 1.70 3.24
CA ASP A 32 0.59 2.88 3.95
C ASP A 32 2.04 2.71 4.42
N ILE A 33 2.42 1.53 4.93
CA ILE A 33 3.81 1.21 5.31
C ILE A 33 4.72 1.23 4.09
N VAL A 34 4.36 0.52 3.03
CA VAL A 34 5.13 0.49 1.77
C VAL A 34 5.34 1.90 1.22
N LYS A 35 4.28 2.73 1.23
CA LYS A 35 4.37 4.13 0.82
C LYS A 35 5.30 4.93 1.72
N SER A 36 5.23 4.74 3.04
CA SER A 36 6.11 5.42 4.00
C SER A 36 7.58 5.06 3.76
N ASP A 37 7.88 3.78 3.56
CA ASP A 37 9.22 3.31 3.24
C ASP A 37 9.74 3.91 1.93
N ALA A 38 8.90 3.94 0.90
CA ALA A 38 9.23 4.55 -0.39
C ALA A 38 9.50 6.05 -0.26
N VAL A 39 8.68 6.78 0.52
CA VAL A 39 8.89 8.22 0.79
C VAL A 39 10.20 8.46 1.55
N ALA A 40 10.56 7.60 2.50
CA ALA A 40 11.82 7.70 3.22
C ALA A 40 13.02 7.47 2.29
N ALA A 41 12.93 6.48 1.40
CA ALA A 41 13.98 6.16 0.44
C ALA A 41 14.15 7.25 -0.65
N CYS A 42 13.04 7.80 -1.15
CA CYS A 42 13.00 8.79 -2.24
C CYS A 42 13.01 10.24 -1.75
N LYS A 43 13.46 10.50 -0.52
CA LYS A 43 13.42 11.82 0.10
C LYS A 43 14.16 12.88 -0.73
N LYS A 44 15.24 12.50 -1.41
CA LYS A 44 16.02 13.41 -2.26
C LYS A 44 15.20 13.89 -3.45
N GLU A 45 14.64 12.97 -4.23
CA GLU A 45 13.87 13.24 -5.44
C GLU A 45 12.58 14.00 -5.10
N ILE A 46 11.93 13.66 -3.98
CA ILE A 46 10.77 14.39 -3.45
C ILE A 46 11.15 15.84 -3.13
N ASN A 47 12.30 16.08 -2.50
CA ASN A 47 12.75 17.43 -2.18
C ASN A 47 13.09 18.24 -3.44
N GLU A 48 13.75 17.62 -4.43
CA GLU A 48 14.05 18.27 -5.71
C GLU A 48 12.78 18.66 -6.46
N PHE A 49 11.77 17.78 -6.47
CA PHE A 49 10.46 18.09 -7.03
C PHE A 49 9.78 19.21 -6.26
N ALA A 50 9.76 19.16 -4.92
CA ALA A 50 9.16 20.21 -4.08
C ALA A 50 9.84 21.58 -4.24
N GLN A 51 11.16 21.63 -4.45
CA GLN A 51 11.88 22.87 -4.76
C GLN A 51 11.46 23.43 -6.11
N CYS A 52 11.35 22.59 -7.14
CA CYS A 52 10.86 23.01 -8.45
C CYS A 52 9.41 23.49 -8.37
N GLU A 53 8.57 22.79 -7.61
CA GLU A 53 7.16 23.13 -7.40
C GLU A 53 7.00 24.55 -6.84
N LYS A 54 7.74 24.84 -5.77
CA LYS A 54 7.75 26.16 -5.11
C LYS A 54 8.17 27.29 -6.03
N ALA A 55 9.09 27.03 -6.97
CA ALA A 55 9.60 28.04 -7.90
C ALA A 55 8.66 28.31 -9.09
N ASN A 56 7.81 27.35 -9.47
CA ASN A 56 7.04 27.41 -10.73
C ASN A 56 5.52 27.50 -10.55
N GLY A 57 4.98 27.18 -9.36
CA GLY A 57 3.57 27.32 -9.03
C GLY A 57 2.63 26.70 -10.07
N LEU A 58 1.90 27.54 -10.81
CA LEU A 58 0.94 27.06 -11.82
C LEU A 58 1.61 26.34 -13.02
N PHE A 59 2.89 26.63 -13.32
CA PHE A 59 3.60 26.06 -14.47
C PHE A 59 4.36 24.75 -14.16
N VAL A 60 4.14 24.15 -12.98
CA VAL A 60 4.86 22.96 -12.50
C VAL A 60 4.73 21.76 -13.44
N ILE A 61 3.55 21.56 -14.04
CA ILE A 61 3.30 20.44 -14.98
C ILE A 61 4.19 20.53 -16.23
N PHE A 62 4.63 21.73 -16.60
CA PHE A 62 5.52 21.96 -17.73
C PHE A 62 6.98 21.99 -17.29
N ASN A 63 7.28 22.78 -16.25
CA ASN A 63 8.66 23.12 -15.89
C ASN A 63 9.34 22.07 -15.00
N CYS A 64 8.57 21.28 -14.25
CA CYS A 64 9.09 20.30 -13.28
C CYS A 64 8.96 18.84 -13.75
N ARG A 65 8.81 18.61 -15.06
CA ARG A 65 8.64 17.27 -15.63
C ARG A 65 9.82 16.35 -15.31
N LEU A 66 11.04 16.88 -15.32
CA LEU A 66 12.24 16.09 -15.04
C LEU A 66 12.27 15.61 -13.59
N GLN A 67 12.04 16.51 -12.63
CA GLN A 67 12.01 16.19 -11.21
C GLN A 67 10.82 15.27 -10.88
N ASN A 68 9.66 15.50 -11.49
CA ASN A 68 8.50 14.62 -11.35
C ASN A 68 8.81 13.20 -11.85
N ASN A 69 9.46 13.07 -13.01
CA ASN A 69 9.85 11.77 -13.55
C ASN A 69 10.87 11.08 -12.64
N ALA A 70 11.89 11.79 -12.16
CA ALA A 70 12.89 11.24 -11.25
C ALA A 70 12.25 10.72 -9.94
N MET A 71 11.35 11.52 -9.34
CA MET A 71 10.58 11.12 -8.16
C MET A 71 9.73 9.88 -8.44
N ASN A 72 8.99 9.86 -9.56
CA ASN A 72 8.15 8.72 -9.91
C ASN A 72 8.95 7.45 -10.18
N GLU A 73 10.09 7.54 -10.86
CA GLU A 73 10.98 6.40 -11.09
C GLU A 73 11.59 5.88 -9.79
N CYS A 74 11.94 6.75 -8.85
CA CYS A 74 12.37 6.29 -7.52
C CYS A 74 11.23 5.55 -6.80
N MET A 75 10.05 6.16 -6.69
CA MET A 75 8.91 5.58 -5.96
C MET A 75 8.52 4.20 -6.52
N LYS A 76 8.52 4.03 -7.85
CA LYS A 76 8.23 2.74 -8.50
C LYS A 76 9.16 1.61 -8.07
N ARG A 77 10.44 1.89 -7.77
CA ARG A 77 11.41 0.87 -7.34
C ARG A 77 11.14 0.35 -5.94
N HIS A 78 10.44 1.13 -5.10
CA HIS A 78 10.14 0.79 -3.71
C HIS A 78 8.69 0.33 -3.51
N MET A 79 7.78 0.69 -4.41
CA MET A 79 6.38 0.26 -4.38
C MET A 79 6.14 -1.02 -5.20
N THR A 80 7.03 -2.01 -5.07
CA THR A 80 6.94 -3.28 -5.79
C THR A 80 6.04 -4.28 -5.08
N GLN A 81 5.44 -5.22 -5.82
CA GLN A 81 4.62 -6.27 -5.19
C GLN A 81 5.43 -7.12 -4.20
N GLU A 82 6.71 -7.35 -4.49
CA GLU A 82 7.63 -8.02 -3.58
C GLU A 82 7.76 -7.28 -2.24
N HIS A 83 7.87 -5.94 -2.26
CA HIS A 83 7.92 -5.15 -1.02
C HIS A 83 6.62 -5.27 -0.22
N HIS A 84 5.47 -5.21 -0.91
CA HIS A 84 4.17 -5.46 -0.29
C HIS A 84 4.06 -6.86 0.32
N ASP A 85 4.53 -7.89 -0.37
CA ASP A 85 4.53 -9.28 0.11
C ASP A 85 5.47 -9.48 1.31
N ASN A 86 6.63 -8.83 1.30
CA ASN A 86 7.56 -8.83 2.44
C ASN A 86 6.94 -8.16 3.68
N VAL A 87 6.24 -7.03 3.50
CA VAL A 87 5.52 -6.37 4.60
C VAL A 87 4.37 -7.26 5.10
N ARG A 88 3.60 -7.90 4.21
CA ARG A 88 2.56 -8.87 4.60
C ARG A 88 3.12 -9.99 5.48
N LEU A 89 4.24 -10.58 5.06
CA LEU A 89 4.88 -11.68 5.79
C LEU A 89 5.35 -11.25 7.18
N LYS A 90 6.07 -10.12 7.28
CA LYS A 90 6.54 -9.58 8.57
C LYS A 90 5.38 -9.36 9.53
N ARG A 91 4.29 -8.75 9.06
CA ARG A 91 3.12 -8.51 9.90
C ARG A 91 2.39 -9.79 10.32
N ALA A 92 2.37 -10.81 9.45
CA ALA A 92 1.84 -12.11 9.82
C ALA A 92 2.67 -12.76 10.93
N GLN A 93 4.00 -12.63 10.89
CA GLN A 93 4.92 -13.10 11.93
C GLN A 93 4.69 -12.35 13.26
N GLU A 94 4.68 -11.02 13.24
CA GLU A 94 4.42 -10.18 14.43
C GLU A 94 3.09 -10.55 15.12
N ARG A 95 2.04 -10.80 14.35
CA ARG A 95 0.74 -11.24 14.89
C ARG A 95 0.80 -12.65 15.50
N ALA A 96 1.53 -13.56 14.87
CA ALA A 96 1.68 -14.92 15.38
C ALA A 96 2.46 -14.93 16.70
N GLU A 97 3.50 -14.10 16.81
CA GLU A 97 4.27 -13.92 18.04
C GLU A 97 3.43 -13.31 19.17
N THR A 98 2.64 -12.27 18.85
CA THR A 98 1.74 -11.63 19.84
C THR A 98 0.62 -12.56 20.32
N SER A 99 0.27 -13.60 19.55
CA SER A 99 -0.79 -14.56 19.91
C SER A 99 -0.28 -15.71 20.81
N ASN A 100 1.03 -15.87 20.94
CA ASN A 100 1.67 -16.92 21.75
C ASN A 100 2.11 -16.41 23.13
N GLN A 101 1.72 -15.19 23.50
CA GLN A 101 2.04 -14.52 24.75
C GLN A 101 0.76 -14.09 25.47
#